data_AF-B7P6R6-F1
#
_entry.id   AF-B7P6R6-F1
#
_cell.length_a   1.000
_cell.length_b   1.000
_cell.length_c   1.000
_cell.angle_alpha   90.00
_cell.angle_beta   90.00
_cell.angle_gamma   90.00
#
_symmetry.space_group_name_H-M   'P 1'
#
loop_
_entity.id
_entity.type
_entity.pdbx_description
1 polymer ?
#
loop_
_entity_poly.entity_id
_entity_poly.type
_entity_poly.pdbx_seq_one_letter_code
_entity_poly.pdbx_strand_id
1 'polypeptide(L)'
;MDQQPRKDGKLDDKSPEHVEEPVAAGQPAHPLPKPSVSGRVDNALERIQGDTDDADLRCGWFFITPVFLQSYMTARCVLFTFCVAAFVQGMVISGFVNVALPSLERRFKLQSAEVGMIVSMYNIGSLALLLPITYLGGQGHRPQLMAIGTLIMGIGSLLFSLPHFLAPQYKFSVLKKELCPFTEEDAPAEADDLHLRDYRWVLMFANMLHGLAMVPFYTLSVSFLDDNLSNRKSAKYISIYYTAAIMGPACGFILGGTFLNIYTDITVDPATLGLSRSSNVWVGAWWLGFVLTFILASLASIPIFAFPRKLPGSARIMSEKRIEVDERIKGDMMPAGPSKFGDMPRALWCLLCNKTFVFICLASTLETSIGSGYANFSTKLFESQFRMTSSGASLLLGLMAIPSASLGTLLGGYIVSKLDMACSTIIRMCLNMCILNWFVFLMMFSYCPNLHYRGVNRTAGVIEPLPCSDNCSCPMEFNPVCGEDQIMYLSGCLAGCREEAILEGSRLTHEV
;
A
#
# COMPACT_ATOMS: atom_id res chain seq x y z
N MET A 1 50.94 87.79 -3.92
CA MET A 1 52.40 88.01 -3.99
C MET A 1 52.91 88.15 -2.58
N ASP A 2 53.51 87.06 -2.13
CA ASP A 2 54.80 87.02 -1.45
C ASP A 2 55.13 88.00 -0.31
N GLN A 3 55.47 87.34 0.80
CA GLN A 3 56.76 87.41 1.49
C GLN A 3 56.85 88.17 2.82
N GLN A 4 56.83 87.34 3.88
CA GLN A 4 57.81 87.26 4.98
C GLN A 4 59.20 87.88 4.67
N PRO A 5 60.00 88.30 5.68
CA PRO A 5 60.60 87.32 6.60
C PRO A 5 60.95 87.80 8.03
N ARG A 6 61.19 86.84 8.94
CA ARG A 6 62.15 86.98 10.05
C ARG A 6 62.75 85.61 10.41
N LYS A 7 64.07 85.60 10.62
CA LYS A 7 64.99 84.45 10.66
C LYS A 7 65.07 83.71 12.01
N ASP A 8 64.99 82.39 11.91
CA ASP A 8 65.86 81.29 12.37
C ASP A 8 66.85 81.45 13.54
N GLY A 9 66.73 80.48 14.45
CA GLY A 9 67.79 79.91 15.27
C GLY A 9 67.45 78.45 15.67
N LYS A 10 68.11 77.49 15.00
CA LYS A 10 68.48 76.11 15.42
C LYS A 10 67.48 75.23 16.21
N LEU A 11 67.04 74.13 15.60
CA LEU A 11 67.46 72.73 15.91
C LEU A 11 66.84 71.78 14.87
N ASP A 12 67.66 70.93 14.24
CA ASP A 12 67.32 70.12 13.06
C ASP A 12 66.48 68.87 13.38
N ASP A 13 65.48 68.65 12.52
CA ASP A 13 64.58 67.49 12.42
C ASP A 13 64.78 66.81 11.06
N LYS A 14 64.87 65.47 11.04
CA LYS A 14 64.21 64.57 10.07
C LYS A 14 64.55 63.09 10.32
N SER A 15 63.52 62.37 10.78
CA SER A 15 63.05 60.99 10.54
C SER A 15 64.02 59.90 10.05
N PRO A 16 63.86 58.64 10.51
CA PRO A 16 62.82 57.80 9.93
C PRO A 16 61.99 56.98 10.93
N GLU A 17 60.77 56.67 10.51
CA GLU A 17 59.96 55.47 10.76
C GLU A 17 60.03 54.81 12.15
N HIS A 18 58.89 54.83 12.84
CA HIS A 18 58.61 53.98 13.99
C HIS A 18 58.84 52.50 13.65
N VAL A 19 59.95 51.98 14.17
CA VAL A 19 60.14 50.56 14.45
C VAL A 19 59.34 50.26 15.72
N GLU A 20 58.14 49.70 15.57
CA GLU A 20 57.50 48.98 16.66
C GLU A 20 58.35 47.75 17.00
N GLU A 21 58.74 47.61 18.26
CA GLU A 21 59.34 46.38 18.78
C GLU A 21 58.39 45.20 18.55
N PRO A 22 58.89 44.01 18.16
CA PRO A 22 58.05 42.86 17.93
C PRO A 22 57.48 42.37 19.26
N VAL A 23 56.16 42.56 19.41
CA VAL A 23 55.33 41.80 20.33
C VAL A 23 55.63 40.32 20.10
N ALA A 24 56.04 39.64 21.17
CA ALA A 24 56.28 38.21 21.21
C ALA A 24 55.22 37.46 20.38
N ALA A 25 55.69 36.76 19.34
CA ALA A 25 54.88 35.93 18.49
C ALA A 25 54.10 34.92 19.35
N GLY A 26 52.81 35.21 19.56
CA GLY A 26 51.85 34.22 20.01
C GLY A 26 51.95 33.04 19.07
N GLN A 27 52.29 31.88 19.62
CA GLN A 27 52.24 30.61 18.90
C GLN A 27 50.89 30.52 18.18
N PRO A 28 50.84 30.12 16.90
CA PRO A 28 49.57 29.82 16.27
C PRO A 28 48.89 28.74 17.12
N ALA A 29 47.72 29.05 17.67
CA ALA A 29 46.91 28.08 18.37
C ALA A 29 46.79 26.86 17.45
N HIS A 30 47.44 25.76 17.83
CA HIS A 30 47.24 24.49 17.16
C HIS A 30 45.73 24.28 17.09
N PRO A 31 45.14 24.03 15.91
CA PRO A 31 43.75 23.65 15.83
C PRO A 31 43.61 22.44 16.74
N LEU A 32 42.78 22.56 17.78
CA LEU A 32 42.43 21.42 18.63
C LEU A 32 42.10 20.25 17.70
N PRO A 33 42.69 19.05 17.92
CA PRO A 33 42.40 17.90 17.09
C PRO A 33 40.88 17.75 17.01
N LYS A 34 40.33 17.71 15.79
CA LYS A 34 38.89 17.46 15.63
C LYS A 34 38.57 16.20 16.42
N PRO A 35 37.55 16.22 17.30
CA PRO A 35 37.25 15.06 18.12
C PRO A 35 37.06 13.82 17.23
N SER A 36 37.54 12.68 17.72
CA SER A 36 37.28 11.38 17.09
C SER A 36 35.78 11.20 16.85
N VAL A 37 35.38 10.33 15.92
CA VAL A 37 33.95 10.09 15.62
C VAL A 37 33.19 9.75 16.91
N SER A 38 33.78 8.94 17.81
CA SER A 38 33.23 8.67 19.14
C SER A 38 33.08 9.96 19.97
N GLY A 39 34.12 10.79 20.05
CA GLY A 39 34.03 12.05 20.79
C GLY A 39 33.00 13.04 20.22
N ARG A 40 32.74 13.02 18.90
CA ARG A 40 31.65 13.81 18.29
C ARG A 40 30.27 13.26 18.63
N VAL A 41 30.13 11.94 18.70
CA VAL A 41 28.90 11.26 19.14
C VAL A 41 28.62 11.58 20.62
N ASP A 42 29.63 11.48 21.48
CA ASP A 42 29.50 11.76 22.91
C ASP A 42 29.11 13.22 23.17
N ASN A 43 29.75 14.18 22.48
CA ASN A 43 29.36 15.60 22.52
C ASN A 43 27.94 15.86 22.00
N ALA A 44 27.47 15.09 21.00
CA ALA A 44 26.10 15.19 20.51
C ALA A 44 25.10 14.61 21.51
N LEU A 45 25.46 13.50 22.18
CA LEU A 45 24.65 12.86 23.21
C LEU A 45 24.47 13.76 24.43
N GLU A 46 25.51 14.46 24.89
CA GLU A 46 25.41 15.43 25.99
C GLU A 46 24.44 16.57 25.67
N ARG A 47 24.43 17.08 24.43
CA ARG A 47 23.45 18.09 24.00
C ARG A 47 22.03 17.55 23.97
N ILE A 48 21.84 16.29 23.56
CA ILE A 48 20.52 15.66 23.51
C ILE A 48 20.01 15.37 24.93
N GLN A 49 20.86 14.89 25.83
CA GLN A 49 20.51 14.61 27.23
C GLN A 49 20.06 15.86 27.98
N GLY A 50 20.54 17.05 27.61
CA GLY A 50 20.05 18.32 28.16
C GLY A 50 18.65 18.74 27.68
N ASP A 51 18.12 18.12 26.62
CA ASP A 51 16.86 18.51 25.95
C ASP A 51 15.80 17.39 25.96
N THR A 52 16.17 16.14 26.27
CA THR A 52 15.22 15.02 26.36
C THR A 52 14.60 14.86 27.75
N ASP A 53 13.28 15.00 27.84
CA ASP A 53 12.49 14.62 29.00
C ASP A 53 12.49 13.10 29.20
N ASP A 54 12.64 12.65 30.45
CA ASP A 54 12.56 11.23 30.88
C ASP A 54 11.24 10.55 30.48
N ALA A 55 10.19 11.34 30.21
CA ALA A 55 8.89 10.89 29.72
C ALA A 55 8.93 10.36 28.28
N ASP A 56 9.85 10.84 27.44
CA ASP A 56 9.97 10.43 26.02
C ASP A 56 10.53 9.01 25.84
N LEU A 57 11.10 8.45 26.91
CA LEU A 57 11.76 7.13 26.95
C LEU A 57 10.92 6.05 27.65
N ARG A 58 9.74 6.37 28.18
CA ARG A 58 8.91 5.42 28.95
C ARG A 58 7.73 4.92 28.15
N CYS A 59 7.47 3.61 28.21
CA CYS A 59 6.22 3.04 27.72
C CYS A 59 5.03 3.43 28.62
N GLY A 60 3.88 3.75 28.05
CA GLY A 60 2.68 4.04 28.84
C GLY A 60 1.48 4.45 28.01
N TRP A 61 0.30 4.36 28.60
CA TRP A 61 -0.93 4.88 28.02
C TRP A 61 -1.23 6.25 28.61
N PHE A 62 -1.15 7.28 27.77
CA PHE A 62 -1.40 8.67 28.17
C PHE A 62 -0.61 9.05 29.44
N PHE A 63 -1.25 9.06 30.61
CA PHE A 63 -0.63 9.43 31.90
C PHE A 63 -0.17 8.24 32.75
N ILE A 64 -0.42 6.99 32.33
CA ILE A 64 -0.12 5.78 33.11
C ILE A 64 1.10 5.08 32.50
N THR A 65 2.20 5.00 33.25
CA THR A 65 3.46 4.36 32.84
C THR A 65 3.79 3.15 33.74
N PRO A 66 3.10 2.01 33.58
CA PRO A 66 3.27 0.88 34.49
C PRO A 66 4.61 0.17 34.26
N VAL A 67 5.21 -0.32 35.34
CA VAL A 67 6.57 -0.91 35.33
C VAL A 67 6.65 -2.16 34.45
N PHE A 68 5.59 -2.96 34.38
CA PHE A 68 5.56 -4.17 33.53
C PHE A 68 5.66 -3.84 32.03
N LEU A 69 5.10 -2.71 31.57
CA LEU A 69 5.17 -2.28 30.16
C LEU A 69 6.59 -1.84 29.76
N GLN A 70 7.43 -1.42 30.71
CA GLN A 70 8.83 -1.09 30.42
C GLN A 70 9.63 -2.33 30.00
N SER A 71 9.27 -3.52 30.50
CA SER A 71 9.89 -4.78 30.06
C SER A 71 9.54 -5.16 28.62
N TYR A 72 8.47 -4.59 28.05
CA TYR A 72 8.06 -4.76 26.65
C TYR A 72 8.70 -3.75 25.68
N MET A 73 9.56 -2.85 26.18
CA MET A 73 10.24 -1.81 25.42
C MET A 73 11.44 -2.35 24.61
N THR A 74 11.20 -3.35 23.76
CA THR A 74 12.22 -3.89 22.86
C THR A 74 11.86 -3.63 21.40
N ALA A 75 12.87 -3.43 20.55
CA ALA A 75 12.66 -3.29 19.11
C ALA A 75 11.94 -4.50 18.49
N ARG A 76 12.05 -5.69 19.09
CA ARG A 76 11.35 -6.91 18.66
C ARG A 76 9.85 -6.82 18.94
N CYS A 77 9.46 -6.32 20.11
CA CYS A 77 8.06 -6.11 20.46
C CYS A 77 7.44 -5.04 19.56
N VAL A 78 8.14 -3.93 19.33
CA VAL A 78 7.69 -2.90 18.36
C VAL A 78 7.49 -3.51 16.98
N LEU A 79 8.49 -4.23 16.47
CA LEU A 79 8.40 -4.90 15.17
C LEU A 79 7.20 -5.84 15.11
N PHE A 80 7.01 -6.70 16.11
CA PHE A 80 5.90 -7.64 16.14
C PHE A 80 4.55 -6.92 16.07
N THR A 81 4.34 -5.90 16.88
CA THR A 81 3.09 -5.14 16.89
C THR A 81 2.87 -4.39 15.58
N PHE A 82 3.92 -3.79 15.01
CA PHE A 82 3.85 -3.12 13.71
C PHE A 82 3.52 -4.13 12.59
N CYS A 83 4.10 -5.32 12.62
CA CYS A 83 3.80 -6.41 11.68
C CYS A 83 2.34 -6.85 11.77
N VAL A 84 1.79 -7.02 12.99
CA VAL A 84 0.37 -7.38 13.17
C VAL A 84 -0.53 -6.32 12.54
N ALA A 85 -0.27 -5.04 12.83
CA ALA A 85 -1.08 -3.96 12.30
C ALA A 85 -0.95 -3.81 10.77
N ALA A 86 0.26 -3.99 10.21
CA ALA A 86 0.49 -3.99 8.77
C ALA A 86 -0.15 -5.20 8.06
N PHE A 87 -0.13 -6.37 8.70
CA PHE A 87 -0.82 -7.56 8.20
C PHE A 87 -2.34 -7.32 8.12
N VAL A 88 -2.93 -6.75 9.17
CA VAL A 88 -4.37 -6.39 9.20
C VAL A 88 -4.69 -5.34 8.14
N GLN A 89 -3.82 -4.35 7.95
CA GLN A 89 -3.95 -3.33 6.91
C GLN A 89 -3.97 -3.94 5.50
N GLY A 90 -3.02 -4.84 5.20
CA GLY A 90 -2.97 -5.51 3.92
C GLY A 90 -4.17 -6.43 3.69
N MET A 91 -4.64 -7.11 4.75
CA MET A 91 -5.81 -7.99 4.72
C MET A 91 -7.09 -7.26 4.33
N VAL A 92 -7.34 -6.07 4.90
CA VAL A 92 -8.58 -5.33 4.62
C VAL A 92 -8.55 -4.65 3.25
N ILE A 93 -7.49 -3.88 2.93
CA ILE A 93 -7.46 -3.03 1.74
C ILE A 93 -7.27 -3.86 0.47
N SER A 94 -6.31 -4.78 0.47
CA SER A 94 -6.00 -5.56 -0.72
C SER A 94 -6.76 -6.89 -0.77
N GLY A 95 -7.25 -7.40 0.35
CA GLY A 95 -8.06 -8.62 0.43
C GLY A 95 -9.56 -8.32 0.46
N PHE A 96 -10.10 -7.96 1.64
CA PHE A 96 -11.55 -7.87 1.84
C PHE A 96 -12.26 -6.86 0.94
N VAL A 97 -11.72 -5.66 0.74
CA VAL A 97 -12.31 -4.66 -0.17
C VAL A 97 -12.45 -5.25 -1.58
N ASN A 98 -11.36 -5.79 -2.13
CA ASN A 98 -11.35 -6.35 -3.50
C ASN A 98 -12.29 -7.55 -3.66
N VAL A 99 -12.34 -8.45 -2.66
CA VAL A 99 -13.25 -9.61 -2.67
C VAL A 99 -14.72 -9.18 -2.57
N ALA A 100 -15.01 -8.11 -1.83
CA ALA A 100 -16.37 -7.62 -1.65
C ALA A 100 -16.94 -6.91 -2.89
N LEU A 101 -16.10 -6.34 -3.77
CA LEU A 101 -16.57 -5.48 -4.88
C LEU A 101 -17.67 -6.10 -5.75
N PRO A 102 -17.55 -7.35 -6.25
CA PRO A 102 -18.60 -7.93 -7.10
C PRO A 102 -19.90 -8.16 -6.33
N SER A 103 -19.80 -8.46 -5.02
CA SER A 103 -20.98 -8.63 -4.16
C SER A 103 -21.68 -7.29 -3.93
N LEU A 104 -20.92 -6.21 -3.75
CA LEU A 104 -21.46 -4.84 -3.60
C LEU A 104 -22.11 -4.34 -4.89
N GLU A 105 -21.49 -4.60 -6.04
CA GLU A 105 -22.02 -4.27 -7.36
C GLU A 105 -23.43 -4.88 -7.54
N ARG A 106 -23.57 -6.17 -7.25
CA ARG A 106 -24.85 -6.89 -7.31
C ARG A 106 -25.84 -6.43 -6.23
N ARG A 107 -25.39 -6.28 -4.99
CA ARG A 107 -26.25 -5.98 -3.84
C ARG A 107 -26.86 -4.59 -3.91
N PHE A 108 -26.06 -3.59 -4.28
CA PHE A 108 -26.46 -2.19 -4.30
C PHE A 108 -26.74 -1.66 -5.72
N LYS A 109 -26.75 -2.56 -6.73
CA LYS A 109 -26.97 -2.24 -8.14
C LYS A 109 -26.05 -1.11 -8.63
N LEU A 110 -24.78 -1.18 -8.25
CA LEU A 110 -23.78 -0.18 -8.62
C LEU A 110 -23.28 -0.47 -10.03
N GLN A 111 -22.93 0.58 -10.77
CA GLN A 111 -22.19 0.46 -12.01
C GLN A 111 -20.71 0.20 -11.69
N SER A 112 -20.00 -0.49 -12.58
CA SER A 112 -18.57 -0.78 -12.37
C SER A 112 -17.72 0.49 -12.24
N ALA A 113 -18.13 1.61 -12.87
CA ALA A 113 -17.50 2.92 -12.68
C ALA A 113 -17.65 3.43 -11.23
N GLU A 114 -18.79 3.21 -10.59
CA GLU A 114 -19.05 3.61 -9.19
C GLU A 114 -18.26 2.76 -8.20
N VAL A 115 -18.17 1.46 -8.47
CA VAL A 115 -17.31 0.53 -7.72
C VAL A 115 -15.83 0.93 -7.87
N GLY A 116 -15.41 1.31 -9.08
CA GLY A 116 -14.08 1.87 -9.33
C GLY A 116 -13.81 3.17 -8.56
N MET A 117 -14.81 4.05 -8.44
CA MET A 117 -14.72 5.24 -7.60
C MET A 117 -14.58 4.89 -6.10
N ILE A 118 -15.31 3.89 -5.59
CA ILE A 118 -15.18 3.41 -4.21
C ILE A 118 -13.73 3.00 -3.91
N VAL A 119 -13.09 2.23 -4.79
CA VAL A 119 -11.68 1.83 -4.63
C VAL A 119 -10.75 3.04 -4.73
N SER A 120 -11.04 3.98 -5.63
CA SER A 120 -10.20 5.16 -5.86
C SER A 120 -10.14 6.12 -4.67
N MET A 121 -11.18 6.17 -3.83
CA MET A 121 -11.20 7.00 -2.62
C MET A 121 -10.08 6.67 -1.64
N TYR A 122 -9.60 5.43 -1.62
CA TYR A 122 -8.42 5.03 -0.86
C TYR A 122 -7.18 5.85 -1.24
N ASN A 123 -6.94 6.03 -2.55
CA ASN A 123 -5.81 6.80 -3.06
C ASN A 123 -5.96 8.30 -2.78
N ILE A 124 -7.20 8.82 -2.86
CA ILE A 124 -7.49 10.22 -2.54
C ILE A 124 -7.22 10.49 -1.06
N GLY A 125 -7.69 9.60 -0.18
CA GLY A 125 -7.44 9.67 1.26
C GLY A 125 -5.95 9.63 1.58
N SER A 126 -5.20 8.71 0.96
CA SER A 126 -3.76 8.61 1.22
C SER A 126 -2.97 9.82 0.73
N LEU A 127 -3.28 10.37 -0.45
CA LEU A 127 -2.65 11.57 -0.98
C LEU A 127 -2.89 12.81 -0.10
N ALA A 128 -4.09 12.96 0.46
CA ALA A 128 -4.44 14.11 1.29
C ALA A 128 -3.57 14.24 2.55
N LEU A 129 -3.17 13.11 3.16
CA LEU A 129 -2.34 13.09 4.37
C LEU A 129 -0.87 12.75 4.14
N LEU A 130 -0.49 12.30 2.94
CA LEU A 130 0.87 11.85 2.64
C LEU A 130 1.93 12.90 3.00
N LEU A 131 1.78 14.12 2.47
CA LEU A 131 2.75 15.20 2.68
C LEU A 131 2.75 15.72 4.13
N PRO A 132 1.59 16.07 4.76
CA PRO A 132 1.57 16.52 6.15
C PRO A 132 2.15 15.49 7.13
N ILE A 133 1.80 14.21 7.00
CA ILE A 133 2.28 13.17 7.92
C ILE A 133 3.76 12.88 7.68
N THR A 134 4.24 12.87 6.45
CA THR A 134 5.67 12.63 6.17
C THR A 134 6.54 13.75 6.75
N TYR A 135 6.10 15.02 6.64
CA TYR A 135 6.87 16.16 7.12
C TYR A 135 6.70 16.40 8.63
N LEU A 136 5.46 16.53 9.11
CA LEU A 136 5.16 16.87 10.51
C LEU A 136 5.15 15.63 11.42
N GLY A 137 4.64 14.51 10.90
CA GLY A 137 4.56 13.27 11.67
C GLY A 137 5.94 12.71 12.04
N GLY A 138 6.97 13.00 11.24
CA GLY A 138 8.36 12.64 11.55
C GLY A 138 8.93 13.31 12.80
N GLN A 139 8.37 14.46 13.20
CA GLN A 139 8.77 15.25 14.38
C GLN A 139 7.88 14.99 15.61
N GLY A 140 6.69 14.43 15.39
CA GLY A 140 5.74 14.09 16.43
C GLY A 140 6.02 12.74 17.10
N HIS A 141 5.08 12.31 17.94
CA HIS A 141 5.11 10.98 18.56
C HIS A 141 4.69 9.91 17.52
N ARG A 142 5.67 9.39 16.76
CA ARG A 142 5.42 8.49 15.62
C ARG A 142 4.57 7.25 15.96
N PRO A 143 4.83 6.49 17.06
CA PRO A 143 3.97 5.35 17.42
C PRO A 143 2.51 5.73 17.69
N GLN A 144 2.24 6.86 18.36
CA GLN A 144 0.88 7.34 18.61
C GLN A 144 0.15 7.69 17.32
N LEU A 145 0.81 8.37 16.37
CA LEU A 145 0.23 8.65 15.06
C LEU A 145 -0.10 7.35 14.30
N MET A 146 0.74 6.33 14.41
CA MET A 146 0.47 5.01 13.85
C MET A 146 -0.69 4.31 14.56
N ALA A 147 -0.80 4.41 15.88
CA ALA A 147 -1.91 3.83 16.64
C ALA A 147 -3.25 4.50 16.27
N ILE A 148 -3.26 5.83 16.13
CA ILE A 148 -4.41 6.60 15.63
C ILE A 148 -4.78 6.15 14.21
N GLY A 149 -3.81 6.01 13.30
CA GLY A 149 -4.04 5.46 11.97
C GLY A 149 -4.66 4.06 12.01
N THR A 150 -4.19 3.19 12.90
CA THR A 150 -4.73 1.84 13.10
C THR A 150 -6.19 1.88 13.57
N LEU A 151 -6.54 2.79 14.49
CA LEU A 151 -7.93 3.00 14.91
C LEU A 151 -8.81 3.55 13.78
N ILE A 152 -8.33 4.53 13.02
CA ILE A 152 -9.05 5.09 11.87
C ILE A 152 -9.33 3.98 10.84
N MET A 153 -8.38 3.07 10.61
CA MET A 153 -8.59 1.90 9.75
C MET A 153 -9.69 0.98 10.29
N GLY A 154 -9.71 0.73 11.60
CA GLY A 154 -10.78 -0.04 12.26
C GLY A 154 -12.14 0.62 12.06
N ILE A 155 -12.25 1.92 12.34
CA ILE A 155 -13.49 2.69 12.17
C ILE A 155 -13.94 2.71 10.71
N GLY A 156 -13.01 2.90 9.77
CA GLY A 156 -13.28 2.80 8.34
C GLY A 156 -13.85 1.43 7.96
N SER A 157 -13.33 0.35 8.54
CA SER A 157 -13.84 -1.01 8.30
C SER A 157 -15.26 -1.18 8.85
N LEU A 158 -15.52 -0.70 10.07
CA LEU A 158 -16.86 -0.73 10.64
C LEU A 158 -17.86 0.06 9.78
N LEU A 159 -17.49 1.26 9.32
CA LEU A 159 -18.30 2.06 8.40
C LEU A 159 -18.50 1.36 7.05
N PHE A 160 -17.51 0.64 6.55
CA PHE A 160 -17.63 -0.13 5.32
C PHE A 160 -18.67 -1.25 5.46
N SER A 161 -18.79 -1.87 6.64
CA SER A 161 -19.82 -2.89 6.93
C SER A 161 -21.22 -2.32 7.17
N LEU A 162 -21.33 -1.02 7.48
CA LEU A 162 -22.56 -0.37 7.92
C LEU A 162 -23.74 -0.51 6.93
N PRO A 163 -23.55 -0.38 5.59
CA PRO A 163 -24.64 -0.54 4.64
C PRO A 163 -25.36 -1.89 4.72
N HIS A 164 -24.69 -2.96 5.15
CA HIS A 164 -25.35 -4.25 5.35
C HIS A 164 -26.44 -4.18 6.43
N PHE A 165 -26.17 -3.49 7.54
CA PHE A 165 -27.10 -3.42 8.68
C PHE A 165 -28.20 -2.38 8.48
N LEU A 166 -27.99 -1.38 7.62
CA LEU A 166 -28.97 -0.33 7.34
C LEU A 166 -29.86 -0.65 6.13
N ALA A 167 -29.35 -1.40 5.16
CA ALA A 167 -30.12 -1.75 3.97
C ALA A 167 -31.19 -2.80 4.28
N PRO A 168 -32.36 -2.74 3.62
CA PRO A 168 -33.38 -3.78 3.70
C PRO A 168 -32.86 -5.11 3.13
N GLN A 169 -33.45 -6.23 3.52
CA GLN A 169 -33.06 -7.59 3.08
C GLN A 169 -32.84 -7.70 1.56
N TYR A 170 -31.92 -8.60 1.17
CA TYR A 170 -31.56 -8.76 -0.24
C TYR A 170 -32.71 -9.37 -1.04
N LYS A 171 -33.15 -8.63 -2.08
CA LYS A 171 -34.12 -9.10 -3.05
C LYS A 171 -33.40 -9.37 -4.37
N PHE A 172 -33.66 -10.52 -4.97
CA PHE A 172 -33.12 -10.91 -6.26
C PHE A 172 -34.26 -11.35 -7.18
N SER A 173 -34.09 -11.13 -8.47
CA SER A 173 -34.94 -11.70 -9.52
C SER A 173 -34.16 -12.80 -10.23
N VAL A 174 -34.76 -13.99 -10.33
CA VAL A 174 -34.19 -15.07 -11.16
C VAL A 174 -34.46 -14.71 -12.61
N LEU A 175 -33.42 -14.24 -13.27
CA LEU A 175 -33.46 -13.84 -14.66
C LEU A 175 -33.51 -15.11 -15.52
N LYS A 176 -34.64 -15.43 -16.15
CA LYS A 176 -34.75 -16.48 -17.21
C LYS A 176 -34.12 -16.06 -18.54
N LYS A 177 -33.31 -14.99 -18.56
CA LYS A 177 -32.78 -14.33 -19.78
C LYS A 177 -31.84 -15.19 -20.63
N GLU A 178 -31.48 -16.39 -20.19
CA GLU A 178 -30.47 -17.23 -20.84
C GLU A 178 -31.04 -18.35 -21.72
N LEU A 179 -32.38 -18.46 -21.80
CA LEU A 179 -33.09 -19.52 -22.52
C LEU A 179 -33.92 -18.95 -23.67
N CYS A 180 -34.17 -19.78 -24.69
CA CYS A 180 -35.04 -19.50 -25.81
C CYS A 180 -36.43 -20.14 -25.61
N PRO A 181 -37.55 -19.47 -25.96
CA PRO A 181 -37.64 -18.13 -26.55
C PRO A 181 -37.40 -17.02 -25.52
N PHE A 182 -36.66 -16.00 -25.94
CA PHE A 182 -36.50 -14.78 -25.17
C PHE A 182 -37.77 -13.95 -25.28
N THR A 183 -38.41 -13.66 -24.15
CA THR A 183 -39.60 -12.80 -24.08
C THR A 183 -39.27 -11.57 -23.25
N GLU A 184 -39.36 -10.37 -23.83
CA GLU A 184 -39.10 -9.11 -23.09
C GLU A 184 -40.06 -8.89 -21.90
N GLU A 185 -41.23 -9.54 -21.90
CA GLU A 185 -42.24 -9.45 -20.83
C GLU A 185 -41.78 -10.07 -19.49
N ASP A 186 -40.74 -10.91 -19.48
CA ASP A 186 -40.15 -11.48 -18.26
C ASP A 186 -39.10 -10.56 -17.61
N ALA A 187 -38.87 -9.36 -18.15
CA ALA A 187 -38.05 -8.36 -17.48
C ALA A 187 -38.83 -7.79 -16.28
N PRO A 188 -38.43 -8.08 -15.03
CA PRO A 188 -39.11 -7.48 -13.89
C PRO A 188 -38.90 -5.97 -13.98
N ALA A 189 -40.00 -5.21 -13.86
CA ALA A 189 -39.94 -3.77 -13.68
C ALA A 189 -38.91 -3.49 -12.58
N GLU A 190 -37.82 -2.81 -12.94
CA GLU A 190 -36.82 -2.39 -11.96
C GLU A 190 -37.54 -1.49 -10.97
N ALA A 191 -37.85 -2.03 -9.79
CA ALA A 191 -38.14 -1.19 -8.65
C ALA A 191 -36.90 -0.31 -8.47
N ASP A 192 -37.07 0.96 -8.82
CA ASP A 192 -36.06 2.00 -8.77
C ASP A 192 -35.82 2.32 -7.29
N ASP A 193 -35.13 1.41 -6.59
CA ASP A 193 -34.66 1.60 -5.23
C ASP A 193 -33.48 2.59 -5.28
N LEU A 194 -33.75 3.83 -5.71
CA LEU A 194 -32.77 4.90 -5.88
C LEU A 194 -31.94 5.10 -4.60
N HIS A 195 -32.55 4.88 -3.44
CA HIS A 195 -31.93 4.94 -2.12
C HIS A 195 -30.90 3.83 -1.83
N LEU A 196 -30.95 2.67 -2.52
CA LEU A 196 -29.96 1.61 -2.31
C LEU A 196 -28.60 2.00 -2.90
N ARG A 197 -28.58 2.74 -4.02
CA ARG A 197 -27.34 3.19 -4.66
C ARG A 197 -26.62 4.25 -3.82
N ASP A 198 -27.34 5.02 -3.00
CA ASP A 198 -26.77 6.07 -2.14
C ASP A 198 -25.81 5.54 -1.08
N TYR A 199 -25.91 4.26 -0.69
CA TYR A 199 -24.93 3.63 0.21
C TYR A 199 -23.49 3.65 -0.33
N ARG A 200 -23.30 3.87 -1.64
CA ARG A 200 -21.97 4.08 -2.24
C ARG A 200 -21.18 5.20 -1.56
N TRP A 201 -21.83 6.26 -1.08
CA TRP A 201 -21.15 7.38 -0.41
C TRP A 201 -20.54 6.97 0.93
N VAL A 202 -21.23 6.09 1.67
CA VAL A 202 -20.71 5.52 2.93
C VAL A 202 -19.50 4.63 2.63
N LEU A 203 -19.58 3.80 1.59
CA LEU A 203 -18.47 2.93 1.14
C LEU A 203 -17.25 3.75 0.67
N MET A 204 -17.49 4.83 -0.08
CA MET A 204 -16.47 5.78 -0.52
C MET A 204 -15.77 6.45 0.66
N PHE A 205 -16.53 6.96 1.63
CA PHE A 205 -15.98 7.59 2.83
C PHE A 205 -15.19 6.59 3.68
N ALA A 206 -15.70 5.36 3.85
CA ALA A 206 -15.01 4.29 4.55
C ALA A 206 -13.65 3.95 3.92
N ASN A 207 -13.59 3.80 2.59
CA ASN A 207 -12.32 3.58 1.89
C ASN A 207 -11.38 4.79 1.95
N MET A 208 -11.91 6.01 1.98
CA MET A 208 -11.09 7.20 2.22
C MET A 208 -10.41 7.13 3.60
N LEU A 209 -11.13 6.70 4.65
CA LEU A 209 -10.53 6.50 5.99
C LEU A 209 -9.43 5.42 5.98
N HIS A 210 -9.62 4.32 5.25
CA HIS A 210 -8.55 3.33 5.03
C HIS A 210 -7.32 3.96 4.36
N GLY A 211 -7.54 4.86 3.40
CA GLY A 211 -6.49 5.64 2.75
C GLY A 211 -5.73 6.57 3.70
N LEU A 212 -6.46 7.30 4.56
CA LEU A 212 -5.87 8.16 5.59
C LEU A 212 -5.00 7.35 6.57
N ALA A 213 -5.48 6.17 6.96
CA ALA A 213 -4.76 5.28 7.87
C ALA A 213 -3.46 4.73 7.28
N MET A 214 -3.41 4.48 5.95
CA MET A 214 -2.23 3.92 5.26
C MET A 214 -0.96 4.75 5.47
N VAL A 215 -1.09 6.08 5.45
CA VAL A 215 0.07 6.98 5.39
C VAL A 215 1.05 6.75 6.56
N PRO A 216 0.64 6.83 7.84
CA PRO A 216 1.56 6.58 8.95
C PRO A 216 2.13 5.15 8.96
N PHE A 217 1.41 4.15 8.43
CA PHE A 217 1.94 2.78 8.31
C PHE A 217 3.18 2.72 7.41
N TYR A 218 3.12 3.27 6.20
CA TYR A 218 4.23 3.14 5.25
C TYR A 218 5.36 4.14 5.50
N THR A 219 5.04 5.31 6.07
CA THR A 219 6.01 6.39 6.26
C THR A 219 6.64 6.39 7.64
N LEU A 220 5.82 6.44 8.70
CA LEU A 220 6.30 6.58 10.07
C LEU A 220 6.82 5.27 10.64
N SER A 221 6.21 4.12 10.30
CA SER A 221 6.69 2.82 10.81
C SER A 221 8.10 2.52 10.31
N VAL A 222 8.36 2.73 9.01
CA VAL A 222 9.65 2.43 8.38
C VAL A 222 10.72 3.38 8.89
N SER A 223 10.43 4.69 8.95
CA SER A 223 11.36 5.67 9.51
C SER A 223 11.62 5.44 11.01
N PHE A 224 10.61 5.04 11.78
CA PHE A 224 10.79 4.68 13.19
C PHE A 224 11.69 3.45 13.35
N LEU A 225 11.45 2.39 12.56
CA LEU A 225 12.30 1.19 12.60
C LEU A 225 13.73 1.52 12.18
N ASP A 226 13.93 2.35 11.15
CA ASP A 226 15.28 2.73 10.72
C ASP A 226 16.00 3.58 11.78
N ASP A 227 15.35 4.60 12.34
CA ASP A 227 15.98 5.53 13.29
C ASP A 227 16.37 4.85 14.61
N ASN A 228 15.62 3.82 15.03
CA ASN A 228 15.87 3.12 16.29
C ASN A 228 16.78 1.89 16.16
N LEU A 229 17.25 1.56 14.95
CA LEU A 229 18.08 0.39 14.69
C LEU A 229 19.36 0.76 13.93
N SER A 230 20.43 -0.02 14.16
CA SER A 230 21.64 0.11 13.35
C SER A 230 21.36 -0.29 11.90
N ASN A 231 22.07 0.30 10.93
CA ASN A 231 21.86 0.06 9.48
C ASN A 231 21.68 -1.43 9.13
N ARG A 232 22.52 -2.28 9.74
CA ARG A 232 22.47 -3.73 9.59
C ARG A 232 21.16 -4.36 10.09
N LYS A 233 20.64 -3.92 11.25
CA LYS A 233 19.39 -4.43 11.83
C LYS A 233 18.16 -3.81 11.16
N SER A 234 18.23 -2.54 10.75
CA SER A 234 17.14 -1.83 10.05
C SER A 234 16.70 -2.58 8.82
N ALA A 235 17.63 -2.94 7.92
CA ALA A 235 17.30 -3.64 6.66
C ALA A 235 16.51 -4.95 6.90
N LYS A 236 16.92 -5.73 7.91
CA LYS A 236 16.25 -6.99 8.28
C LYS A 236 14.87 -6.76 8.92
N TYR A 237 14.72 -5.73 9.74
CA TYR A 237 13.45 -5.46 10.45
C TYR A 237 12.43 -4.86 9.49
N ILE A 238 12.86 -3.94 8.62
CA ILE A 238 12.03 -3.34 7.57
C ILE A 238 11.56 -4.41 6.58
N SER A 239 12.41 -5.38 6.21
CA SER A 239 11.96 -6.48 5.34
C SER A 239 10.94 -7.39 6.01
N ILE A 240 11.12 -7.74 7.28
CA ILE A 240 10.12 -8.52 8.04
C ILE A 240 8.78 -7.78 8.10
N TYR A 241 8.81 -6.47 8.34
CA TYR A 241 7.63 -5.62 8.35
C TYR A 241 6.88 -5.64 7.01
N TYR A 242 7.59 -5.40 5.90
CA TYR A 242 6.96 -5.41 4.58
C TYR A 242 6.45 -6.79 4.18
N THR A 243 7.14 -7.87 4.57
CA THR A 243 6.64 -9.22 4.33
C THR A 243 5.34 -9.49 5.08
N ALA A 244 5.20 -9.05 6.33
CA ALA A 244 3.94 -9.16 7.06
C ALA A 244 2.80 -8.41 6.33
N ALA A 245 3.08 -7.22 5.78
CA ALA A 245 2.12 -6.47 4.98
C ALA A 245 1.71 -7.22 3.69
N ILE A 246 2.66 -7.86 2.99
CA ILE A 246 2.43 -8.64 1.76
C ILE A 246 1.62 -9.93 2.02
N MET A 247 1.78 -10.53 3.20
CA MET A 247 1.02 -11.74 3.56
C MET A 247 -0.44 -11.44 3.94
N GLY A 248 -0.73 -10.22 4.40
CA GLY A 248 -2.09 -9.76 4.73
C GLY A 248 -3.12 -10.00 3.62
N PRO A 249 -2.89 -9.51 2.38
CA PRO A 249 -3.80 -9.73 1.24
C PRO A 249 -4.15 -11.20 1.03
N ALA A 250 -3.20 -12.12 1.16
CA ALA A 250 -3.43 -13.56 0.99
C ALA A 250 -4.47 -14.08 1.96
N CYS A 251 -4.29 -13.74 3.23
CA CYS A 251 -5.23 -14.09 4.29
C CYS A 251 -6.60 -13.45 4.02
N GLY A 252 -6.63 -12.20 3.57
CA GLY A 252 -7.86 -11.49 3.25
C GLY A 252 -8.63 -12.09 2.07
N PHE A 253 -7.94 -12.53 1.01
CA PHE A 253 -8.56 -13.25 -0.10
C PHE A 253 -9.13 -14.60 0.32
N ILE A 254 -8.37 -15.38 1.10
CA ILE A 254 -8.81 -16.69 1.59
C ILE A 254 -10.01 -16.54 2.53
N LEU A 255 -9.88 -15.74 3.58
CA LEU A 255 -10.96 -15.52 4.55
C LEU A 255 -12.18 -14.86 3.89
N GLY A 256 -11.96 -13.84 3.06
CA GLY A 256 -13.03 -13.16 2.31
C GLY A 256 -13.77 -14.13 1.40
N GLY A 257 -13.05 -14.96 0.65
CA GLY A 257 -13.64 -15.99 -0.20
C GLY A 257 -14.43 -17.02 0.61
N THR A 258 -13.95 -17.42 1.79
CA THR A 258 -14.73 -18.29 2.68
C THR A 258 -15.98 -17.63 3.22
N PHE A 259 -15.93 -16.34 3.59
CA PHE A 259 -17.10 -15.59 4.04
C PHE A 259 -18.14 -15.40 2.94
N LEU A 260 -17.71 -15.26 1.68
CA LEU A 260 -18.64 -15.18 0.54
C LEU A 260 -19.40 -16.48 0.25
N ASN A 261 -18.96 -17.63 0.78
CA ASN A 261 -19.73 -18.88 0.69
C ASN A 261 -20.92 -18.93 1.65
N ILE A 262 -21.01 -17.99 2.60
CA ILE A 262 -22.14 -17.82 3.51
C ILE A 262 -23.10 -16.81 2.88
N TYR A 263 -24.39 -17.10 2.87
CA TYR A 263 -25.39 -16.17 2.34
C TYR A 263 -25.39 -14.86 3.13
N THR A 264 -25.55 -13.73 2.44
CA THR A 264 -25.43 -12.38 3.04
C THR A 264 -26.38 -12.16 4.23
N ASP A 265 -27.61 -12.65 4.14
CA ASP A 265 -28.62 -12.57 5.19
C ASP A 265 -28.61 -13.87 6.01
N ILE A 266 -27.78 -13.93 7.04
CA ILE A 266 -27.48 -15.15 7.83
C ILE A 266 -28.73 -15.78 8.46
N THR A 267 -29.79 -15.00 8.67
CA THR A 267 -31.05 -15.46 9.29
C THR A 267 -31.97 -16.22 8.33
N VAL A 268 -31.68 -16.22 7.03
CA VAL A 268 -32.52 -16.84 5.99
C VAL A 268 -31.80 -18.06 5.41
N ASP A 269 -32.49 -19.20 5.34
CA ASP A 269 -31.96 -20.40 4.70
C ASP A 269 -32.03 -20.26 3.17
N PRO A 270 -30.89 -20.23 2.45
CA PRO A 270 -30.87 -20.08 1.00
C PRO A 270 -31.59 -21.24 0.27
N ALA A 271 -31.68 -22.43 0.87
CA ALA A 271 -32.39 -23.56 0.26
C ALA A 271 -33.89 -23.29 0.12
N THR A 272 -34.49 -22.55 1.06
CA THR A 272 -35.91 -22.15 0.99
C THR A 272 -36.21 -21.17 -0.14
N LEU A 273 -35.17 -20.48 -0.62
CA LEU A 273 -35.22 -19.52 -1.73
C LEU A 273 -34.82 -20.15 -3.08
N GLY A 274 -34.50 -21.45 -3.11
CA GLY A 274 -33.98 -22.13 -4.30
C GLY A 274 -32.59 -21.65 -4.72
N LEU A 275 -31.84 -20.99 -3.82
CA LEU A 275 -30.52 -20.44 -4.11
C LEU A 275 -29.42 -21.45 -3.83
N SER A 276 -28.51 -21.60 -4.79
CA SER A 276 -27.25 -22.34 -4.64
C SER A 276 -26.06 -21.38 -4.65
N ARG A 277 -24.90 -21.83 -4.12
CA ARG A 277 -23.64 -21.08 -4.16
C ARG A 277 -23.15 -20.75 -5.58
N SER A 278 -23.61 -21.50 -6.59
CA SER A 278 -23.29 -21.28 -8.00
C SER A 278 -24.30 -20.36 -8.72
N SER A 279 -25.33 -19.87 -8.03
CA SER A 279 -26.32 -18.99 -8.64
C SER A 279 -25.73 -17.61 -8.95
N ASN A 280 -25.95 -17.07 -10.15
CA ASN A 280 -25.45 -15.73 -10.54
C ASN A 280 -25.96 -14.58 -9.64
N VAL A 281 -27.12 -14.80 -9.01
CA VAL A 281 -27.75 -13.89 -8.05
C VAL A 281 -27.23 -14.07 -6.62
N TRP A 282 -26.28 -14.98 -6.39
CA TRP A 282 -25.70 -15.19 -5.06
C TRP A 282 -24.91 -13.96 -4.61
N VAL A 283 -25.23 -13.49 -3.41
CA VAL A 283 -24.49 -12.45 -2.68
C VAL A 283 -24.03 -13.06 -1.36
N GLY A 284 -22.71 -13.17 -1.20
CA GLY A 284 -22.10 -13.70 0.01
C GLY A 284 -21.99 -12.67 1.13
N ALA A 285 -21.66 -13.13 2.34
CA ALA A 285 -21.49 -12.31 3.54
C ALA A 285 -20.22 -11.44 3.51
N TRP A 286 -20.20 -10.46 2.61
CA TRP A 286 -19.07 -9.56 2.35
C TRP A 286 -18.67 -8.69 3.55
N TRP A 287 -19.61 -8.44 4.48
CA TRP A 287 -19.42 -7.52 5.62
C TRP A 287 -18.60 -8.13 6.78
N LEU A 288 -18.55 -9.46 6.89
CA LEU A 288 -17.91 -10.17 8.03
C LEU A 288 -16.43 -9.84 8.18
N GLY A 289 -15.70 -9.78 7.05
CA GLY A 289 -14.27 -9.46 7.05
C GLY A 289 -13.99 -8.08 7.63
N PHE A 290 -14.87 -7.10 7.40
CA PHE A 290 -14.70 -5.74 7.89
C PHE A 290 -14.94 -5.63 9.40
N VAL A 291 -15.91 -6.38 9.94
CA VAL A 291 -16.13 -6.48 11.39
C VAL A 291 -14.91 -7.14 12.07
N LEU A 292 -14.39 -8.21 11.48
CA LEU A 292 -13.14 -8.84 11.95
C LEU A 292 -11.97 -7.85 11.96
N THR A 293 -11.80 -7.07 10.89
CA THR A 293 -10.77 -6.03 10.82
C THR A 293 -10.93 -4.98 11.92
N PHE A 294 -12.15 -4.52 12.21
CA PHE A 294 -12.38 -3.57 13.31
C PHE A 294 -11.89 -4.11 14.66
N ILE A 295 -12.19 -5.38 14.96
CA ILE A 295 -11.75 -6.04 16.20
C ILE A 295 -10.22 -6.15 16.23
N LEU A 296 -9.61 -6.69 15.17
CA LEU A 296 -8.17 -6.90 15.09
C LEU A 296 -7.38 -5.58 15.14
N ALA A 297 -7.85 -4.55 14.42
CA ALA A 297 -7.23 -3.24 14.41
C ALA A 297 -7.33 -2.56 15.78
N SER A 298 -8.48 -2.66 16.45
CA SER A 298 -8.67 -2.14 17.80
C SER A 298 -7.70 -2.81 18.79
N LEU A 299 -7.61 -4.14 18.76
CA LEU A 299 -6.67 -4.90 19.59
C LEU A 299 -5.21 -4.56 19.29
N ALA A 300 -4.84 -4.39 18.01
CA ALA A 300 -3.49 -4.03 17.60
C ALA A 300 -3.12 -2.59 18.01
N SER A 301 -4.08 -1.66 18.05
CA SER A 301 -3.81 -0.26 18.42
C SER A 301 -3.38 -0.09 19.88
N ILE A 302 -3.93 -0.90 20.81
CA ILE A 302 -3.68 -0.81 22.26
C ILE A 302 -2.19 -0.88 22.61
N PRO A 303 -1.43 -1.91 22.18
CA PRO A 303 0.01 -1.96 22.42
C PRO A 303 0.80 -0.90 21.66
N ILE A 304 0.33 -0.42 20.49
CA ILE A 304 1.02 0.64 19.74
C ILE A 304 0.98 1.96 20.50
N PHE A 305 -0.16 2.29 21.13
CA PHE A 305 -0.29 3.49 21.97
C PHE A 305 0.66 3.50 23.17
N ALA A 306 1.08 2.31 23.63
CA ALA A 306 1.96 2.19 24.79
C ALA A 306 3.44 2.48 24.47
N PHE A 307 3.86 2.50 23.21
CA PHE A 307 5.27 2.65 22.86
C PHE A 307 5.79 4.08 23.06
N PRO A 308 7.08 4.24 23.44
CA PRO A 308 7.70 5.55 23.67
C PRO A 308 8.06 6.25 22.36
N ARG A 309 8.36 7.56 22.42
CA ARG A 309 8.83 8.33 21.26
C ARG A 309 10.14 7.79 20.71
N LYS A 310 11.03 7.33 21.60
CA LYS A 310 12.37 6.86 21.28
C LYS A 310 12.66 5.60 22.09
N LEU A 311 13.27 4.60 21.44
CA LEU A 311 13.78 3.43 22.15
C LEU A 311 15.09 3.76 22.89
N PRO A 312 15.39 3.10 24.01
CA PRO A 312 16.64 3.31 24.73
C PRO A 312 17.84 3.01 23.81
N GLY A 313 18.82 3.93 23.77
CA GLY A 313 20.00 3.82 22.90
C GLY A 313 19.79 4.30 21.46
N SER A 314 18.57 4.67 21.05
CA SER A 314 18.30 5.22 19.70
C SER A 314 18.99 6.56 19.46
N ALA A 315 19.13 7.41 20.50
CA ALA A 315 19.83 8.69 20.40
C ALA A 315 21.28 8.55 19.90
N ARG A 316 21.99 7.54 20.41
CA ARG A 316 23.36 7.24 19.99
C ARG A 316 23.41 6.79 18.54
N ILE A 317 22.54 5.83 18.17
CA ILE A 317 22.45 5.30 16.79
C ILE A 317 22.16 6.42 15.79
N MET A 318 21.19 7.30 16.07
CA MET A 318 20.85 8.43 15.21
C MET A 318 22.01 9.41 15.06
N SER A 319 22.73 9.70 16.15
CA SER A 319 23.88 10.60 16.11
C SER A 319 25.04 10.02 15.29
N GLU A 320 25.30 8.72 15.42
CA GLU A 320 26.31 8.00 14.63
C GLU A 320 25.98 8.06 13.12
N LYS A 321 24.72 7.78 12.74
CA LYS A 321 24.27 7.87 11.33
C LYS A 321 24.41 9.29 10.77
N ARG A 322 24.02 10.31 11.53
CA ARG A 322 24.10 11.72 11.08
C ARG A 322 25.56 12.13 10.85
N ILE A 323 26.44 11.82 11.79
CA ILE A 323 27.87 12.16 11.68
C ILE A 323 28.51 11.43 10.51
N GLU A 324 28.16 10.17 10.24
CA GLU A 324 28.64 9.43 9.07
C GLU A 324 28.23 10.10 7.75
N VAL A 325 27.01 10.62 7.67
CA VAL A 325 26.52 11.34 6.48
C VAL A 325 27.23 12.69 6.33
N ASP A 326 27.38 13.46 7.41
CA ASP A 326 28.08 14.75 7.41
C ASP A 326 29.58 14.60 7.05
N GLU A 327 30.22 13.47 7.41
CA GLU A 327 31.60 13.20 6.98
C GLU A 327 31.70 12.86 5.48
N ARG A 328 30.68 12.18 4.93
CA ARG A 328 30.62 11.85 3.50
C ARG A 328 30.28 13.06 2.64
N ILE A 329 29.49 14.00 3.18
CA ILE A 329 29.11 15.25 2.51
C ILE A 329 30.02 16.38 3.01
N LYS A 330 31.20 16.53 2.40
CA LYS A 330 32.06 17.69 2.64
C LYS A 330 31.40 18.96 2.11
N GLY A 331 30.65 19.67 2.95
CA GLY A 331 30.23 21.05 2.71
C GLY A 331 28.73 21.30 2.74
N ASP A 332 28.34 22.30 3.54
CA ASP A 332 27.12 23.11 3.53
C ASP A 332 25.86 22.49 2.92
N MET A 333 25.07 21.79 3.74
CA MET A 333 23.61 21.75 3.58
C MET A 333 22.92 21.27 4.88
N MET A 334 22.77 22.16 5.85
CA MET A 334 21.54 22.43 6.65
C MET A 334 21.89 22.99 8.04
N PRO A 335 21.32 24.14 8.45
CA PRO A 335 21.27 24.49 9.86
C PRO A 335 20.32 23.51 10.59
N ALA A 336 20.84 22.89 11.64
CA ALA A 336 20.05 22.13 12.60
C ALA A 336 19.20 23.11 13.44
N GLY A 337 17.95 23.33 13.01
CA GLY A 337 16.96 24.11 13.76
C GLY A 337 15.57 23.49 13.60
N PRO A 338 14.62 23.80 14.50
CA PRO A 338 13.25 23.31 14.39
C PRO A 338 12.62 23.87 13.11
N SER A 339 12.37 22.98 12.15
CA SER A 339 11.92 23.38 10.82
C SER A 339 10.46 23.83 10.86
N LYS A 340 10.20 25.02 10.36
CA LYS A 340 8.82 25.55 10.23
C LYS A 340 8.19 24.98 8.96
N PHE A 341 6.86 24.92 8.85
CA PHE A 341 6.16 24.44 7.66
C PHE A 341 6.63 25.10 6.33
N GLY A 342 7.17 26.33 6.40
CA GLY A 342 7.79 27.03 5.28
C GLY A 342 9.11 26.45 4.76
N ASP A 343 9.76 25.53 5.49
CA ASP A 343 10.99 24.85 5.06
C ASP A 343 10.68 23.62 4.17
N MET A 344 9.43 23.16 4.14
CA MET A 344 9.00 21.98 3.38
C MET A 344 9.21 22.12 1.85
N PRO A 345 8.83 23.23 1.18
CA PRO A 345 9.09 23.40 -0.25
C PRO A 345 10.59 23.40 -0.58
N ARG A 346 11.42 23.97 0.29
CA ARG A 346 12.88 23.99 0.13
C ARG A 346 13.48 22.60 0.25
N ALA A 347 13.02 21.81 1.23
CA ALA A 347 13.44 20.42 1.40
C ALA A 347 13.01 19.56 0.20
N LEU A 348 11.76 19.71 -0.28
CA LEU A 348 11.28 19.04 -1.49
C LEU A 348 12.15 19.38 -2.71
N TRP A 349 12.45 20.67 -2.90
CA TRP A 349 13.27 21.13 -4.02
C TRP A 349 14.68 20.52 -3.97
N CYS A 350 15.30 20.48 -2.79
CA CYS A 350 16.61 19.87 -2.61
C CYS A 350 16.60 18.37 -2.97
N LEU A 351 15.54 17.63 -2.61
CA LEU A 351 15.36 16.23 -2.98
C LEU A 351 15.16 16.05 -4.49
N LEU A 352 14.35 16.91 -5.13
CA LEU A 352 14.10 16.88 -6.57
C LEU A 352 15.34 17.27 -7.40
N CYS A 353 16.23 18.11 -6.89
CA CYS A 353 17.50 18.42 -7.55
C CYS A 353 18.54 17.29 -7.39
N ASN A 354 18.35 16.36 -6.45
CA ASN A 354 19.25 15.22 -6.29
C ASN A 354 18.93 14.15 -7.36
N LYS A 355 19.73 14.14 -8.43
CA LYS A 355 19.58 13.22 -9.57
C LYS A 355 19.51 11.76 -9.14
N THR A 356 20.35 11.32 -8.19
CA THR A 356 20.36 9.93 -7.72
C THR A 356 19.06 9.56 -7.05
N PHE A 357 18.51 10.44 -6.21
CA PHE A 357 17.22 10.24 -5.56
C PHE A 357 16.09 10.14 -6.58
N VAL A 358 16.03 11.07 -7.54
CA VAL A 358 14.99 11.07 -8.59
C VAL A 358 15.03 9.80 -9.43
N PHE A 359 16.21 9.34 -9.86
CA PHE A 359 16.31 8.10 -10.65
C PHE A 359 15.91 6.85 -9.85
N ILE A 360 16.22 6.78 -8.56
CA ILE A 360 15.78 5.67 -7.70
C ILE A 360 14.26 5.70 -7.52
N CYS A 361 13.66 6.87 -7.29
CA CYS A 361 12.20 7.01 -7.22
C CYS A 361 11.52 6.64 -8.53
N LEU A 362 12.07 7.05 -9.67
CA LEU A 362 11.54 6.70 -11.00
C LEU A 362 11.59 5.19 -11.24
N ALA A 363 12.72 4.55 -10.92
CA ALA A 363 12.86 3.09 -11.03
C ALA A 363 11.83 2.35 -10.17
N SER A 364 11.67 2.75 -8.90
CA SER A 364 10.68 2.16 -7.99
C SER A 364 9.23 2.39 -8.46
N THR A 365 8.95 3.56 -9.04
CA THR A 365 7.62 3.87 -9.60
C THR A 365 7.30 3.00 -10.82
N LEU A 366 8.28 2.79 -11.71
CA LEU A 366 8.11 1.91 -12.88
C LEU A 366 7.92 0.45 -12.45
N GLU A 367 8.71 -0.04 -11.49
CA GLU A 367 8.57 -1.39 -10.94
C GLU A 367 7.18 -1.61 -10.30
N THR A 368 6.73 -0.68 -9.47
CA THR A 368 5.39 -0.76 -8.85
C THR A 368 4.26 -0.63 -9.86
N SER A 369 4.43 0.18 -10.92
CA SER A 369 3.47 0.29 -12.02
C SER A 369 3.35 -1.02 -12.80
N ILE A 370 4.47 -1.67 -13.12
CA ILE A 370 4.49 -2.99 -13.77
C ILE A 370 3.79 -4.02 -12.87
N GLY A 371 4.12 -4.03 -11.57
CA GLY A 371 3.48 -4.93 -10.61
C GLY A 371 1.97 -4.74 -10.51
N SER A 372 1.50 -3.49 -10.42
CA SER A 372 0.07 -3.16 -10.38
C SER A 372 -0.66 -3.52 -11.68
N GLY A 373 -0.08 -3.18 -12.83
CA GLY A 373 -0.65 -3.54 -14.14
C GLY A 373 -0.74 -5.05 -14.32
N TYR A 374 0.35 -5.78 -14.03
CA TYR A 374 0.36 -7.23 -14.11
C TYR A 374 -0.67 -7.84 -13.16
N ALA A 375 -0.67 -7.49 -11.87
CA ALA A 375 -1.57 -8.08 -10.88
C ALA A 375 -3.06 -7.95 -11.26
N ASN A 376 -3.48 -6.80 -11.80
CA ASN A 376 -4.88 -6.56 -12.17
C ASN A 376 -5.33 -7.35 -13.41
N PHE A 377 -4.43 -7.62 -14.36
CA PHE A 377 -4.79 -8.30 -15.61
C PHE A 377 -4.31 -9.76 -15.66
N SER A 378 -3.56 -10.24 -14.66
CA SER A 378 -2.95 -11.56 -14.68
C SER A 378 -3.97 -12.68 -14.86
N THR A 379 -5.09 -12.66 -14.15
CA THR A 379 -6.12 -13.72 -14.27
C THR A 379 -6.68 -13.78 -15.68
N LYS A 380 -7.07 -12.64 -16.24
CA LYS A 380 -7.57 -12.52 -17.62
C LYS A 380 -6.52 -12.91 -18.66
N LEU A 381 -5.26 -12.56 -18.44
CA LEU A 381 -4.15 -12.98 -19.30
C LEU A 381 -4.01 -14.50 -19.30
N PHE A 382 -4.11 -15.14 -18.13
CA PHE A 382 -3.99 -16.60 -18.02
C PHE A 382 -5.21 -17.34 -18.60
N GLU A 383 -6.42 -16.79 -18.43
CA GLU A 383 -7.62 -17.27 -19.11
C GLU A 383 -7.48 -17.19 -20.63
N SER A 384 -7.07 -16.02 -21.15
CA SER A 384 -7.00 -15.76 -22.59
C SER A 384 -5.82 -16.43 -23.28
N GLN A 385 -4.64 -16.50 -22.64
CA GLN A 385 -3.41 -17.00 -23.27
C GLN A 385 -3.15 -18.48 -22.97
N PHE A 386 -3.50 -18.96 -21.78
CA PHE A 386 -3.20 -20.33 -21.33
C PHE A 386 -4.43 -21.21 -21.16
N ARG A 387 -5.63 -20.72 -21.54
CA ARG A 387 -6.90 -21.46 -21.46
C ARG A 387 -7.21 -22.01 -20.06
N MET A 388 -6.80 -21.29 -19.02
CA MET A 388 -7.11 -21.66 -17.65
C MET A 388 -8.52 -21.19 -17.29
N THR A 389 -9.21 -21.92 -16.42
CA THR A 389 -10.43 -21.42 -15.79
C THR A 389 -10.10 -20.24 -14.88
N SER A 390 -11.03 -19.31 -14.69
CA SER A 390 -10.83 -18.14 -13.83
C SER A 390 -10.40 -18.52 -12.41
N SER A 391 -11.04 -19.54 -11.83
CA SER A 391 -10.70 -20.05 -10.50
C SER A 391 -9.30 -20.68 -10.45
N GLY A 392 -8.92 -21.45 -11.47
CA GLY A 392 -7.59 -22.07 -11.58
C GLY A 392 -6.48 -21.04 -11.74
N ALA A 393 -6.69 -20.03 -12.60
CA ALA A 393 -5.75 -18.94 -12.82
C ALA A 393 -5.55 -18.10 -11.56
N SER A 394 -6.64 -17.67 -10.91
CA SER A 394 -6.59 -16.92 -9.65
C SER A 394 -5.90 -17.69 -8.53
N LEU A 395 -6.14 -19.01 -8.42
CA LEU A 395 -5.51 -19.84 -7.40
C LEU A 395 -4.00 -19.97 -7.63
N LEU A 396 -3.57 -20.22 -8.87
CA LEU A 396 -2.15 -20.34 -9.23
C LEU A 396 -1.40 -19.03 -8.96
N LEU A 397 -1.98 -17.91 -9.42
CA LEU A 397 -1.42 -16.58 -9.20
C LEU A 397 -1.34 -16.24 -7.72
N GLY A 398 -2.38 -16.54 -6.94
CA GLY A 398 -2.36 -16.34 -5.49
C GLY A 398 -1.27 -17.17 -4.79
N LEU A 399 -1.13 -18.45 -5.18
CA LEU A 399 -0.16 -19.38 -4.59
C LEU A 399 1.29 -19.04 -4.96
N MET A 400 1.53 -18.48 -6.16
CA MET A 400 2.88 -18.13 -6.59
C MET A 400 3.27 -16.70 -6.20
N ALA A 401 2.40 -15.71 -6.43
CA ALA A 401 2.75 -14.29 -6.30
C ALA A 401 3.03 -13.88 -4.85
N ILE A 402 2.19 -14.33 -3.90
CA ILE A 402 2.30 -13.88 -2.51
C ILE A 402 3.52 -14.49 -1.81
N PRO A 403 3.76 -15.81 -1.88
CA PRO A 403 4.96 -16.39 -1.28
C PRO A 403 6.24 -15.92 -1.95
N SER A 404 6.26 -15.75 -3.27
CA SER A 404 7.46 -15.26 -3.98
C SER A 404 7.79 -13.81 -3.61
N ALA A 405 6.79 -12.92 -3.56
CA ALA A 405 6.99 -11.54 -3.09
C ALA A 405 7.47 -11.51 -1.63
N SER A 406 6.83 -12.30 -0.76
CA SER A 406 7.20 -12.41 0.66
C SER A 406 8.64 -12.90 0.85
N LEU A 407 9.02 -13.97 0.15
CA LEU A 407 10.35 -14.56 0.20
C LEU A 407 11.40 -13.63 -0.40
N GLY A 408 11.10 -12.97 -1.53
CA GLY A 408 11.99 -12.01 -2.18
C GLY A 408 12.30 -10.82 -1.27
N THR A 409 11.28 -10.24 -0.63
CA THR A 409 11.46 -9.15 0.33
C THR A 409 12.29 -9.58 1.55
N LEU A 410 11.97 -10.73 2.16
CA LEU A 410 12.75 -11.27 3.30
C LEU A 410 14.21 -11.53 2.92
N LEU A 411 14.43 -12.21 1.79
CA LEU A 411 15.74 -12.59 1.31
C LEU A 411 16.58 -11.36 0.97
N GLY A 412 15.99 -10.37 0.30
CA GLY A 412 16.65 -9.09 0.01
C GLY A 412 17.15 -8.39 1.28
N GLY A 413 16.27 -8.23 2.27
CA GLY A 413 16.67 -7.64 3.57
C GLY A 413 17.69 -8.48 4.34
N TYR A 414 17.59 -9.80 4.27
CA TYR A 414 18.55 -10.71 4.91
C TYR A 414 19.93 -10.62 4.26
N ILE A 415 20.03 -10.62 2.93
CA ILE A 415 21.31 -10.53 2.20
C ILE A 415 21.98 -9.19 2.52
N VAL A 416 21.24 -8.07 2.45
CA VAL A 416 21.75 -6.72 2.80
C VAL A 416 22.28 -6.69 4.23
N SER A 417 21.53 -7.23 5.18
CA SER A 417 21.89 -7.28 6.60
C SER A 417 23.05 -8.24 6.91
N LYS A 418 23.14 -9.37 6.21
CA LYS A 418 24.13 -10.40 6.50
C LYS A 418 25.49 -10.05 5.91
N LEU A 419 25.50 -9.49 4.70
CA LEU A 419 26.72 -9.15 3.96
C LEU A 419 27.22 -7.73 4.22
N ASP A 420 26.47 -6.91 4.98
CA ASP A 420 26.79 -5.51 5.29
C ASP A 420 27.14 -4.70 4.03
N MET A 421 26.24 -4.79 3.04
CA MET A 421 26.53 -4.32 1.69
C MET A 421 26.57 -2.80 1.59
N ALA A 422 27.59 -2.27 0.91
CA ALA A 422 27.61 -0.88 0.49
C ALA A 422 26.50 -0.58 -0.53
N CYS A 423 26.02 0.67 -0.56
CA CYS A 423 24.95 1.11 -1.46
C CYS A 423 25.22 0.78 -2.95
N SER A 424 26.47 0.92 -3.41
CA SER A 424 26.84 0.56 -4.79
C SER A 424 26.61 -0.94 -5.09
N THR A 425 26.90 -1.82 -4.13
CA THR A 425 26.67 -3.26 -4.27
C THR A 425 25.17 -3.59 -4.30
N ILE A 426 24.37 -2.90 -3.47
CA ILE A 426 22.91 -3.04 -3.46
C ILE A 426 22.34 -2.69 -4.84
N ILE A 427 22.74 -1.54 -5.41
CA ILE A 427 22.28 -1.11 -6.73
C ILE A 427 22.66 -2.12 -7.83
N ARG A 428 23.90 -2.65 -7.81
CA ARG A 428 24.32 -3.69 -8.77
C ARG A 428 23.49 -4.96 -8.63
N MET A 429 23.15 -5.37 -7.41
CA MET A 429 22.28 -6.52 -7.17
C MET A 429 20.88 -6.27 -7.75
N CYS A 430 20.28 -5.10 -7.53
CA CYS A 430 18.99 -4.74 -8.10
C CYS A 430 19.01 -4.78 -9.64
N LEU A 431 20.05 -4.23 -10.28
CA LEU A 431 20.19 -4.26 -11.74
C LEU A 431 20.23 -5.69 -12.30
N ASN A 432 20.98 -6.60 -11.65
CA ASN A 432 21.02 -8.00 -12.05
C ASN A 432 19.65 -8.69 -11.92
N MET A 433 18.91 -8.38 -10.86
CA MET A 433 17.55 -8.92 -10.67
C MET A 433 16.56 -8.38 -11.71
N CYS A 434 16.65 -7.11 -12.09
CA CYS A 434 15.83 -6.54 -13.16
C CYS A 434 16.10 -7.21 -14.52
N ILE A 435 17.38 -7.47 -14.84
CA ILE A 435 17.76 -8.19 -16.07
C ILE A 435 17.18 -9.60 -16.05
N LEU A 436 17.31 -10.33 -14.93
CA LEU A 436 16.73 -11.66 -14.78
C LEU A 436 15.19 -11.65 -14.95
N ASN A 437 14.50 -10.68 -14.33
CA ASN A 437 13.05 -10.53 -14.47
C ASN A 437 12.64 -10.33 -15.94
N TRP A 438 13.38 -9.51 -16.69
CA TRP A 438 13.12 -9.29 -18.12
C TRP A 438 13.21 -10.59 -18.94
N PHE A 439 14.23 -11.43 -18.67
CA PHE A 439 14.36 -12.73 -19.34
C PHE A 439 13.22 -13.69 -18.99
N VAL A 440 12.76 -13.71 -17.74
CA VAL A 440 11.62 -14.55 -17.31
C VAL A 440 10.33 -14.09 -18.00
N PHE A 441 10.12 -12.79 -18.16
CA PHE A 441 8.95 -12.25 -18.87
C PHE A 441 8.85 -12.69 -20.33
N LEU A 442 9.96 -13.08 -20.98
CA LEU A 442 9.93 -13.62 -22.36
C LEU A 442 9.15 -14.94 -22.45
N MET A 443 8.95 -15.68 -21.35
CA MET A 443 8.12 -16.89 -21.36
C MET A 443 6.65 -16.61 -21.70
N MET A 444 6.17 -15.38 -21.51
CA MET A 444 4.81 -14.97 -21.86
C MET A 444 4.56 -14.90 -23.38
N PHE A 445 5.59 -15.05 -24.23
CA PHE A 445 5.40 -15.20 -25.69
C PHE A 445 4.88 -16.58 -26.09
N SER A 446 4.82 -17.53 -25.17
CA SER A 446 4.11 -18.80 -25.39
C SER A 446 2.61 -18.61 -25.18
N TYR A 447 1.79 -18.96 -26.17
CA TYR A 447 0.33 -18.85 -26.10
C TYR A 447 -0.36 -20.10 -26.66
N CYS A 448 -1.52 -20.43 -26.11
CA CYS A 448 -2.40 -21.45 -26.66
C CYS A 448 -3.19 -20.90 -27.86
N PRO A 449 -3.53 -21.74 -28.85
CA PRO A 449 -4.35 -21.30 -29.97
C PRO A 449 -5.68 -20.72 -29.50
N ASN A 450 -6.24 -19.76 -30.24
CA ASN A 450 -7.52 -19.14 -29.92
C ASN A 450 -8.69 -20.15 -29.99
N LEU A 451 -9.70 -20.00 -29.12
CA LEU A 451 -10.95 -20.75 -29.23
C LEU A 451 -11.79 -20.20 -30.39
N HIS A 452 -12.39 -21.10 -31.16
CA HIS A 452 -13.30 -20.79 -32.25
C HIS A 452 -14.74 -20.90 -31.73
N TYR A 453 -15.48 -19.80 -31.78
CA TYR A 453 -16.91 -19.77 -31.47
C TYR A 453 -17.69 -19.87 -32.78
N ARG A 454 -18.71 -20.73 -32.81
CA ARG A 454 -19.56 -20.89 -33.99
C ARG A 454 -20.43 -19.65 -34.18
N GLY A 455 -20.52 -19.17 -35.42
CA GLY A 455 -21.24 -17.94 -35.76
C GLY A 455 -20.47 -16.65 -35.47
N VAL A 456 -19.21 -16.69 -35.02
CA VAL A 456 -18.40 -15.47 -34.82
C VAL A 456 -17.28 -15.40 -35.85
N ASN A 457 -17.47 -14.56 -36.88
CA ASN A 457 -16.43 -14.33 -37.88
C ASN A 457 -15.56 -13.12 -37.49
N ARG A 458 -14.38 -13.41 -36.88
CA ARG A 458 -13.46 -12.39 -36.33
C ARG A 458 -12.93 -11.40 -37.36
N THR A 459 -12.86 -11.75 -38.64
CA THR A 459 -12.33 -10.85 -39.69
C THR A 459 -13.35 -9.83 -40.16
N ALA A 460 -14.65 -10.15 -40.06
CA ALA A 460 -15.73 -9.26 -40.40
C ALA A 460 -16.29 -8.49 -39.19
N GLY A 461 -16.03 -8.96 -37.97
CA GLY A 461 -16.65 -8.40 -36.76
C GLY A 461 -18.16 -8.66 -36.70
N VAL A 462 -18.65 -9.64 -37.47
CA VAL A 462 -20.07 -9.97 -37.61
C VAL A 462 -20.34 -11.29 -36.89
N ILE A 463 -21.43 -11.31 -36.13
CA ILE A 463 -22.01 -12.52 -35.56
C ILE A 463 -23.08 -12.98 -36.55
N GLU A 464 -22.85 -14.14 -37.17
CA GLU A 464 -23.78 -14.78 -38.09
C GLU A 464 -24.92 -15.41 -37.28
N PRO A 465 -26.20 -15.20 -37.67
CA PRO A 465 -27.33 -15.87 -37.04
C PRO A 465 -27.19 -17.39 -37.19
N LEU A 466 -27.37 -18.10 -36.07
CA LEU A 466 -27.31 -19.56 -36.08
C LEU A 466 -28.71 -20.14 -36.32
N PRO A 467 -28.84 -21.24 -37.08
CA PRO A 467 -30.13 -21.87 -37.35
C PRO A 467 -30.92 -22.25 -36.09
N CYS A 468 -30.23 -22.57 -34.99
CA CYS A 468 -30.85 -22.91 -33.70
C CYS A 468 -31.40 -21.69 -32.96
N SER A 469 -30.97 -20.47 -33.29
CA SER A 469 -31.45 -19.22 -32.68
C SER A 469 -32.40 -18.41 -33.57
N ASP A 470 -32.75 -18.90 -34.76
CA ASP A 470 -33.55 -18.15 -35.75
C ASP A 470 -34.93 -17.70 -35.21
N ASN A 471 -35.49 -18.44 -34.24
CA ASN A 471 -36.76 -18.12 -33.57
C ASN A 471 -36.58 -17.48 -32.18
N CYS A 472 -35.36 -17.12 -31.80
CA CYS A 472 -35.02 -16.60 -30.48
C CYS A 472 -34.54 -15.15 -30.60
N SER A 473 -35.23 -14.18 -29.99
CA SER A 473 -34.77 -12.78 -29.92
C SER A 473 -33.67 -12.60 -28.86
N CYS A 474 -32.58 -13.36 -28.97
CA CYS A 474 -31.54 -13.41 -27.94
C CYS A 474 -30.72 -12.12 -27.83
N PRO A 475 -30.40 -11.65 -26.62
CA PRO A 475 -29.43 -10.59 -26.43
C PRO A 475 -28.00 -11.07 -26.76
N MET A 476 -27.16 -10.16 -27.24
CA MET A 476 -25.73 -10.40 -27.51
C MET A 476 -24.88 -10.35 -26.24
N GLU A 477 -25.28 -11.09 -25.22
CA GLU A 477 -24.58 -11.17 -23.94
C GLU A 477 -23.60 -12.35 -23.95
N PHE A 478 -22.38 -12.13 -23.44
CA PHE A 478 -21.32 -13.13 -23.44
C PHE A 478 -21.48 -14.05 -22.22
N ASN A 479 -22.02 -15.25 -22.42
CA ASN A 479 -22.04 -16.31 -21.41
C ASN A 479 -21.82 -17.69 -22.06
N PRO A 480 -20.56 -18.04 -22.38
CA PRO A 480 -20.28 -19.11 -23.31
C PRO A 480 -20.68 -20.48 -22.76
N VAL A 481 -21.34 -21.28 -23.61
CA VAL A 481 -21.72 -22.66 -23.31
C VAL A 481 -21.02 -23.61 -24.27
N CYS A 482 -20.67 -24.79 -23.79
CA CYS A 482 -20.13 -25.86 -24.61
C CYS A 482 -21.28 -26.81 -24.99
N GLY A 483 -21.53 -26.98 -26.28
CA GLY A 483 -22.50 -27.94 -26.78
C GLY A 483 -21.98 -29.38 -26.69
N GLU A 484 -22.89 -30.34 -26.75
CA GLU A 484 -22.54 -31.77 -26.83
C GLU A 484 -21.71 -32.08 -28.10
N ASP A 485 -21.87 -31.25 -29.13
CA ASP A 485 -21.11 -31.25 -30.38
C ASP A 485 -19.64 -30.80 -30.24
N GLN A 486 -19.17 -30.52 -29.02
CA GLN A 486 -17.83 -30.01 -28.71
C GLN A 486 -17.55 -28.62 -29.31
N ILE A 487 -18.62 -27.88 -29.62
CA ILE A 487 -18.53 -26.52 -30.15
C ILE A 487 -18.92 -25.52 -29.06
N MET A 488 -18.18 -24.41 -29.01
CA MET A 488 -18.46 -23.30 -28.09
C MET A 488 -19.42 -22.30 -28.75
N TYR A 489 -20.50 -21.99 -28.03
CA TYR A 489 -21.49 -20.98 -28.40
C TYR A 489 -21.31 -19.73 -27.51
N LEU A 490 -21.74 -18.56 -28.01
CA LEU A 490 -21.56 -17.28 -27.31
C LEU A 490 -22.45 -17.13 -26.08
N SER A 491 -23.66 -17.71 -26.12
CA SER A 491 -24.63 -17.77 -25.03
C SER A 491 -25.50 -19.02 -25.14
N GLY A 492 -26.12 -19.46 -24.03
CA GLY A 492 -27.10 -20.55 -24.03
C GLY A 492 -28.32 -20.27 -24.94
N CYS A 493 -28.76 -19.01 -25.03
CA CYS A 493 -29.85 -18.60 -25.92
C CYS A 493 -29.45 -18.71 -27.40
N LEU A 494 -28.24 -18.28 -27.78
CA LEU A 494 -27.71 -18.45 -29.14
C LEU A 494 -27.43 -19.92 -29.49
N ALA A 495 -27.30 -20.78 -28.48
CA ALA A 495 -27.25 -22.23 -28.63
C ALA A 495 -28.65 -22.88 -28.70
N GLY A 496 -29.75 -22.12 -28.66
CA GLY A 496 -31.12 -22.63 -28.76
C GLY A 496 -31.67 -23.32 -27.50
N CYS A 497 -30.99 -23.19 -26.35
CA CYS A 497 -31.38 -23.90 -25.13
C CYS A 497 -32.71 -23.41 -24.55
N ARG A 498 -33.60 -24.33 -24.16
CA ARG A 498 -34.96 -24.04 -23.66
C ARG A 498 -35.17 -24.35 -22.18
N GLU A 499 -34.43 -25.31 -21.64
CA GLU A 499 -34.49 -25.70 -20.24
C GLU A 499 -33.11 -25.62 -19.57
N GLU A 500 -33.08 -25.35 -18.26
CA GLU A 500 -31.88 -25.37 -17.43
C GLU A 500 -32.04 -26.44 -16.34
N ALA A 501 -31.04 -27.33 -16.22
CA ALA A 501 -30.93 -28.33 -15.18
C ALA A 501 -29.61 -28.13 -14.40
N ILE A 502 -29.64 -28.32 -13.09
CA ILE A 502 -28.45 -28.23 -12.24
C ILE A 502 -28.05 -29.66 -11.84
N LEU A 503 -26.92 -30.14 -12.35
CA LEU A 503 -26.35 -31.46 -12.03
C LEU A 503 -24.99 -31.28 -11.36
N GLU A 504 -24.85 -31.80 -10.13
CA GLU A 504 -23.60 -31.76 -9.33
C GLU A 504 -22.96 -30.36 -9.21
N GLY A 505 -23.78 -29.30 -9.16
CA GLY A 505 -23.29 -27.92 -9.05
C GLY A 505 -22.88 -27.27 -10.37
N SER A 506 -22.99 -27.99 -11.48
CA SER A 506 -22.81 -27.51 -12.85
C SER A 506 -24.16 -27.14 -13.47
N ARG A 507 -24.23 -26.02 -14.21
CA ARG A 507 -25.42 -25.65 -14.99
C ARG A 507 -25.37 -26.38 -16.33
N LEU A 508 -26.43 -27.12 -16.65
CA LEU A 508 -26.64 -27.76 -17.94
C LEU A 508 -27.86 -27.11 -18.58
N THR A 509 -27.75 -26.74 -19.84
CA THR A 509 -28.84 -26.17 -20.61
C THR A 509 -29.20 -27.12 -21.74
N HIS A 510 -30.48 -27.46 -21.86
CA HIS A 510 -30.99 -28.46 -22.80
C HIS A 510 -31.64 -27.78 -24.01
N GLU A 511 -31.30 -28.24 -25.21
CA GLU A 511 -32.03 -28.00 -26.45
C GLU A 511 -33.11 -29.11 -26.53
N VAL A 512 -34.40 -28.77 -26.40
CA VAL A 512 -35.52 -29.72 -26.55
C VAL A 512 -36.26 -29.47 -27.85
#